data_AF-A0A673AID0-F1
#
_entry.id   AF-A0A673AID0-F1
#
_cell.length_a   1.000
_cell.length_b   1.000
_cell.length_c   1.000
_cell.angle_alpha   90.00
_cell.angle_beta   90.00
_cell.angle_gamma   90.00
#
_symmetry.space_group_name_H-M   'P 1'
#
loop_
_entity.id
_entity.type
_entity.pdbx_description
1 polymer ?
#
loop_
_entity_poly.entity_id
_entity_poly.type
_entity_poly.pdbx_seq_one_letter_code
_entity_poly.pdbx_strand_id
1 'polypeptide(L)'
;LETDIKVALGLYGVLSSRPFHVEPRNIVGDDPQERVSAEAAILNSRVHYYSRLTGSSDRLLSPPNHVIPRPEEIYIYSPLGMAFKVTGSDASSRNPSIITIFAIWNTMMGTSILSIPWGIKQSGFTLGILILIFTGLLMLYCCYIVLKSPKAIPYVDTSDWEFPDVCRYYFGKFGQWSSLVFSMVSLIGAMVVYWVLMSNFLYNTGQFIYNYAHNVNVSDSEYGTNGSDKVICPFARNDAANHTHGTVDLGGGGNGTTDFSSFEHWWSKTNTIPLYLIILLLPLLCFRSASFFARFTFLGTISVIYLISLVTYKAIRLGFHLEFHWFDSTKLFVPEFRLLFPQLTGVLTLAFFIHNCIITLMKSNKHQENNVRDLSVAYLLVGLTYLYVGVLIFAAFPSPPLSKECIEPNFLDNFPSSDVMVFVARTCLLFQMITVYPLLGYLVRVQMMGQLFGNHYPSFCHVLLLNIIIVGAGVLMAKFYPNIGSIIRFSGATCGLALVFIFPALVHMISLKRQGALSWPSAVFHTFLILLGIANLVAQFFM
;
A
#
# COMPACT_ATOMS: atom_id res chain seq x y z
N LEU A 1 6.93 5.17 70.42
CA LEU A 1 8.28 5.75 70.27
C LEU A 1 8.21 6.69 69.08
N GLU A 2 8.36 8.00 69.16
CA GLU A 2 8.63 8.95 70.25
C GLU A 2 8.29 10.35 69.66
N THR A 3 7.54 11.17 70.41
CA THR A 3 7.70 12.63 70.71
C THR A 3 8.16 13.61 69.58
N ASP A 4 7.82 14.90 69.49
CA ASP A 4 7.04 15.93 70.20
C ASP A 4 7.12 17.19 69.26
N ILE A 5 6.05 17.93 68.98
CA ILE A 5 5.59 19.19 69.63
C ILE A 5 6.61 20.38 69.65
N LYS A 6 6.27 21.40 68.83
CA LYS A 6 6.28 22.88 69.04
C LYS A 6 7.58 23.75 69.02
N VAL A 7 7.45 24.82 68.21
CA VAL A 7 7.67 26.27 68.50
C VAL A 7 9.11 26.82 68.51
N ALA A 8 9.39 27.83 67.68
CA ALA A 8 9.64 29.23 68.11
C ALA A 8 10.05 30.15 66.94
N LEU A 9 9.51 31.37 66.98
CA LEU A 9 9.80 32.51 66.11
C LEU A 9 11.25 32.98 66.21
N GLY A 10 11.83 33.36 65.06
CA GLY A 10 12.96 34.27 64.96
C GLY A 10 12.61 35.44 64.03
N LEU A 11 12.25 36.58 64.62
CA LEU A 11 12.25 37.89 63.97
C LEU A 11 13.69 38.35 63.75
N TYR A 12 14.04 38.80 62.54
CA TYR A 12 14.79 40.04 62.22
C TYR A 12 15.25 40.01 60.76
N GLY A 13 14.98 41.09 60.01
CA GLY A 13 15.63 41.35 58.72
C GLY A 13 14.70 41.88 57.63
N VAL A 14 14.21 43.11 57.77
CA VAL A 14 13.73 43.89 56.63
C VAL A 14 14.92 44.13 55.71
N LEU A 15 14.94 43.53 54.52
CA LEU A 15 15.77 43.95 53.40
C LEU A 15 15.13 43.51 52.06
N SER A 16 14.59 44.51 51.37
CA SER A 16 14.49 44.59 49.91
C SER A 16 13.75 43.45 49.17
N SER A 17 12.49 43.71 48.81
CA SER A 17 11.74 43.03 47.76
C SER A 17 12.56 42.91 46.46
N ARG A 18 13.22 41.76 46.27
CA ARG A 18 13.55 41.24 44.94
C ARG A 18 12.49 40.20 44.57
N PRO A 19 11.83 40.31 43.41
CA PRO A 19 10.89 39.29 42.99
C PRO A 19 11.67 37.99 42.69
N PHE A 20 11.36 36.96 43.49
CA PHE A 20 11.55 35.53 43.22
C PHE A 20 12.89 35.11 42.57
N HIS A 21 13.92 34.90 43.39
CA HIS A 21 15.10 34.13 42.99
C HIS A 21 14.84 32.65 43.28
N VAL A 22 14.71 31.83 42.22
CA VAL A 22 14.64 30.36 42.32
C VAL A 22 16.02 29.82 42.02
N GLU A 23 16.63 29.10 42.98
CA GLU A 23 17.96 28.53 42.78
C GLU A 23 17.93 27.45 41.69
N PRO A 24 18.87 27.47 40.73
CA PRO A 24 18.99 26.42 39.72
C PRO A 24 19.42 25.12 40.40
N ARG A 25 18.48 24.18 40.56
CA ARG A 25 18.80 22.81 40.97
C ARG A 25 19.41 22.05 39.78
N ASN A 26 20.59 21.49 40.01
CA ASN A 26 21.46 20.71 39.11
C ASN A 26 22.38 21.54 38.18
N ILE A 27 23.41 22.14 38.76
CA ILE A 27 24.63 22.54 38.05
C ILE A 27 25.76 21.63 38.54
N VAL A 28 26.16 20.65 37.71
CA VAL A 28 27.45 19.93 37.82
C VAL A 28 28.00 19.73 36.39
N GLY A 29 29.29 20.03 36.22
CA GLY A 29 29.96 20.40 34.96
C GLY A 29 30.20 19.31 33.91
N ASP A 30 30.71 19.80 32.76
CA ASP A 30 31.30 19.18 31.57
C ASP A 30 30.63 17.96 30.91
N ASP A 31 29.83 18.21 29.86
CA ASP A 31 29.97 17.60 28.52
C ASP A 31 28.90 18.12 27.52
N PRO A 32 29.16 18.19 26.19
CA PRO A 32 28.31 18.87 25.22
C PRO A 32 27.26 17.93 24.61
N GLN A 33 26.10 17.85 25.23
CA GLN A 33 24.88 17.33 24.60
C GLN A 33 23.69 18.09 25.18
N GLU A 34 23.07 18.96 24.37
CA GLU A 34 21.94 19.86 24.67
C GLU A 34 21.26 19.61 26.04
N ARG A 35 21.85 20.20 27.09
CA ARG A 35 21.32 20.15 28.45
C ARG A 35 20.30 21.27 28.63
N VAL A 36 19.26 20.95 29.41
CA VAL A 36 18.11 21.77 29.82
C VAL A 36 18.50 23.24 29.99
N SER A 37 17.90 24.14 29.21
CA SER A 37 18.12 25.58 29.39
C SER A 37 17.66 26.02 30.79
N ALA A 38 18.37 26.98 31.40
CA ALA A 38 18.01 27.52 32.72
C ALA A 38 16.54 28.02 32.72
N GLU A 39 16.08 28.54 31.58
CA GLU A 39 14.71 28.97 31.34
C GLU A 39 13.71 27.80 31.48
N ALA A 40 14.00 26.64 30.89
CA ALA A 40 13.12 25.46 30.97
C ALA A 40 13.04 24.90 32.41
N ALA A 41 14.14 24.91 33.16
CA ALA A 41 14.15 24.49 34.56
C ALA A 41 13.32 25.43 35.45
N ILE A 42 13.44 26.75 35.25
CA ILE A 42 12.64 27.75 35.96
C ILE A 42 11.15 27.55 35.63
N LEU A 43 10.82 27.30 34.37
CA LEU A 43 9.44 27.16 33.93
C LEU A 43 8.78 25.88 34.48
N ASN A 44 9.51 24.76 34.51
CA ASN A 44 9.06 23.53 35.14
C ASN A 44 8.81 23.70 36.65
N SER A 45 9.68 24.44 37.35
CA SER A 45 9.48 24.75 38.78
C SER A 45 8.19 25.54 39.04
N ARG A 46 7.84 26.46 38.14
CA ARG A 46 6.60 27.25 38.21
C ARG A 46 5.38 26.36 37.99
N VAL A 47 5.39 25.51 36.97
CA VAL A 47 4.28 24.58 36.70
C VAL A 47 4.05 23.63 37.87
N HIS A 48 5.12 23.09 38.47
CA HIS A 48 5.02 22.23 39.66
C HIS A 48 4.46 22.96 40.90
N TYR A 49 4.73 24.26 41.04
CA TYR A 49 4.16 25.06 42.11
C TYR A 49 2.64 25.22 41.93
N TYR A 50 2.19 25.62 40.73
CA TYR A 50 0.76 25.75 40.44
C TYR A 50 0.03 24.41 40.51
N SER A 51 0.66 23.30 40.08
CA SER A 51 0.05 21.97 40.18
C SER A 51 -0.18 21.53 41.62
N ARG A 52 0.63 22.02 42.58
CA ARG A 52 0.43 21.80 44.02
C ARG A 52 -0.67 22.68 44.61
N LEU A 53 -0.91 23.85 44.03
CA LEU A 53 -1.99 24.76 44.43
C LEU A 53 -3.37 24.33 43.89
N THR A 54 -3.41 23.65 42.73
CA THR A 54 -4.64 23.14 42.10
C THR A 54 -5.24 21.88 42.78
N GLY A 55 -4.82 21.56 44.01
CA GLY A 55 -5.35 20.45 44.80
C GLY A 55 -6.80 20.65 45.28
N SER A 56 -7.36 21.85 45.15
CA SER A 56 -8.77 22.16 45.38
C SER A 56 -9.40 22.72 44.10
N SER A 57 -10.62 22.28 43.80
CA SER A 57 -11.39 22.50 42.57
C SER A 57 -11.81 23.96 42.28
N ASP A 58 -11.12 24.95 42.85
CA ASP A 58 -11.41 26.37 42.65
C ASP A 58 -10.73 26.91 41.38
N ARG A 59 -11.57 27.36 40.44
CA ARG A 59 -11.18 27.93 39.14
C ARG A 59 -10.39 29.24 39.24
N LEU A 60 -10.33 29.85 40.42
CA LEU A 60 -9.51 31.02 40.76
C LEU A 60 -8.04 30.68 41.04
N LEU A 61 -7.73 29.41 41.31
CA LEU A 61 -6.36 28.91 41.56
C LEU A 61 -5.72 28.26 40.32
N SER A 62 -6.39 28.29 39.17
CA SER A 62 -5.80 27.84 37.92
C SER A 62 -4.69 28.79 37.46
N PRO A 63 -3.56 28.28 36.94
CA PRO A 63 -2.47 29.12 36.48
C PRO A 63 -2.94 30.11 35.40
N PRO A 64 -2.59 31.42 35.51
CA PRO A 64 -2.92 32.41 34.50
C PRO A 64 -2.33 32.06 33.12
N ASN A 65 -3.00 32.46 32.04
CA ASN A 65 -2.61 32.10 30.65
C ASN A 65 -1.20 32.53 30.22
N HIS A 66 -0.57 33.50 30.89
CA HIS A 66 0.81 33.93 30.62
C HIS A 66 1.86 33.09 31.37
N VAL A 67 1.42 32.23 32.29
CA VAL A 67 2.27 31.33 33.09
C VAL A 67 2.30 29.93 32.49
N ILE A 68 1.23 29.54 31.79
CA ILE A 68 1.20 28.31 30.99
C ILE A 68 2.10 28.55 29.77
N PRO A 69 3.17 27.77 29.59
CA PRO A 69 4.04 27.91 28.42
C PRO A 69 3.21 27.75 27.14
N ARG A 70 3.57 28.51 26.12
CA ARG A 70 3.02 28.26 24.78
C ARG A 70 3.43 26.83 24.36
N PRO A 71 2.68 26.14 23.48
CA PRO A 71 2.98 24.77 23.08
C PRO A 71 4.42 24.56 22.56
N GLU A 72 5.09 25.64 22.13
CA GLU A 72 6.46 25.72 21.64
C GLU A 72 7.55 25.62 22.73
N GLU A 73 7.18 25.75 24.01
CA GLU A 73 8.09 25.85 25.17
C GLU A 73 7.98 24.66 26.14
N ILE A 74 7.17 23.66 25.82
CA ILE A 74 6.96 22.48 26.68
C ILE A 74 8.11 21.48 26.45
N TYR A 75 8.78 21.03 27.51
CA TYR A 75 9.83 20.00 27.43
C TYR A 75 9.37 18.74 28.19
N ILE A 76 9.44 17.56 27.57
CA ILE A 76 9.18 16.26 28.22
C ILE A 76 10.50 15.71 28.72
N TYR A 77 10.59 15.51 30.03
CA TYR A 77 11.74 14.90 30.69
C TYR A 77 11.61 13.37 30.65
N SER A 78 12.63 12.69 30.12
CA SER A 78 12.83 11.25 30.22
C SER A 78 13.27 10.89 31.65
N PRO A 79 12.88 9.72 32.19
CA PRO A 79 13.38 9.23 33.48
C PRO A 79 14.92 9.08 33.55
N LEU A 80 15.61 9.16 32.41
CA LEU A 80 17.08 9.17 32.29
C LEU A 80 17.69 10.60 32.27
N GLY A 81 16.92 11.66 32.56
CA GLY A 81 17.44 13.03 32.71
C GLY A 81 17.55 13.85 31.40
N MET A 82 17.10 13.29 30.27
CA MET A 82 17.07 13.99 28.97
C MET A 82 15.75 14.76 28.80
N ALA A 83 15.81 16.05 28.45
CA ALA A 83 14.62 16.85 28.16
C ALA A 83 14.42 16.99 26.65
N PHE A 84 13.30 16.49 26.13
CA PHE A 84 12.92 16.64 24.72
C PHE A 84 11.99 17.83 24.57
N LYS A 85 12.34 18.79 23.70
CA LYS A 85 11.42 19.87 23.33
C LYS A 85 10.19 19.27 22.63
N VAL A 86 9.03 19.43 23.25
CA VAL A 86 7.75 19.20 22.58
C VAL A 86 7.61 20.35 21.59
N THR A 87 7.94 20.06 20.34
CA THR A 87 7.58 20.95 19.25
C THR A 87 6.06 21.04 19.24
N GLY A 88 5.56 22.24 19.54
CA GLY A 88 4.14 22.55 19.47
C GLY A 88 3.53 22.05 18.18
N SER A 89 2.26 21.72 18.25
CA SER A 89 1.41 21.33 17.13
C SER A 89 1.39 22.41 16.05
N ASP A 90 2.40 22.40 15.18
CA ASP A 90 2.33 22.71 13.76
C ASP A 90 3.62 22.23 13.07
N ALA A 91 3.44 21.45 11.99
CA ALA A 91 4.48 20.81 11.19
C ALA A 91 5.31 19.72 11.90
N SER A 92 4.70 18.54 12.07
CA SER A 92 5.45 17.29 11.86
C SER A 92 6.33 17.47 10.62
N SER A 93 7.65 17.32 10.74
CA SER A 93 8.65 17.38 9.66
C SER A 93 8.04 17.15 8.27
N ARG A 94 7.57 18.22 7.61
CA ARG A 94 6.85 18.05 6.34
C ARG A 94 7.84 17.50 5.31
N ASN A 95 7.40 16.51 4.55
CA ASN A 95 8.27 15.78 3.65
C ASN A 95 8.70 16.71 2.50
N PRO A 96 10.00 16.73 2.13
CA PRO A 96 10.43 17.38 0.89
C PRO A 96 9.74 16.73 -0.33
N SER A 97 9.56 17.50 -1.40
CA SER A 97 8.89 17.05 -2.63
C SER A 97 9.39 15.71 -3.16
N ILE A 98 10.71 15.45 -3.09
CA ILE A 98 11.29 14.19 -3.56
C ILE A 98 10.81 12.97 -2.76
N ILE A 99 10.72 13.10 -1.43
CA ILE A 99 10.22 12.02 -0.57
C ILE A 99 8.74 11.77 -0.85
N THR A 100 7.98 12.83 -1.12
CA THR A 100 6.57 12.73 -1.51
C THR A 100 6.41 11.99 -2.85
N ILE A 101 7.22 12.30 -3.87
CA ILE A 101 7.22 11.60 -5.17
C ILE A 101 7.53 10.12 -4.98
N PHE A 102 8.59 9.80 -4.21
CA PHE A 102 8.96 8.42 -3.93
C PHE A 102 7.92 7.69 -3.08
N ALA A 103 7.24 8.37 -2.16
CA ALA A 103 6.17 7.79 -1.37
C ALA A 103 4.97 7.42 -2.26
N ILE A 104 4.56 8.29 -3.19
CA ILE A 104 3.52 7.97 -4.18
C ILE A 104 3.95 6.77 -5.04
N TRP A 105 5.17 6.81 -5.58
CA TRP A 105 5.71 5.75 -6.40
C TRP A 105 5.73 4.42 -5.65
N ASN A 106 6.28 4.38 -4.44
CA ASN A 106 6.36 3.17 -3.62
C ASN A 106 4.99 2.66 -3.16
N THR A 107 3.99 3.54 -3.04
CA THR A 107 2.61 3.13 -2.68
C THR A 107 1.90 2.46 -3.86
N MET A 108 2.13 2.92 -5.09
CA MET A 108 1.60 2.29 -6.30
C MET A 108 2.43 1.07 -6.74
N MET A 109 3.74 1.08 -6.48
CA MET A 109 4.63 -0.05 -6.74
C MET A 109 4.35 -1.19 -5.75
N GLY A 110 4.11 -2.38 -6.28
CA GLY A 110 3.88 -3.56 -5.46
C GLY A 110 3.44 -4.72 -6.32
N THR A 111 2.42 -5.44 -5.88
CA THR A 111 1.86 -6.62 -6.55
C THR A 111 1.35 -6.36 -7.97
N SER A 112 0.92 -5.14 -8.27
CA SER A 112 0.38 -4.74 -9.57
C SER A 112 1.38 -4.96 -10.71
N ILE A 113 2.68 -4.72 -10.46
CA ILE A 113 3.75 -4.86 -11.47
C ILE A 113 3.87 -6.29 -12.01
N LEU A 114 3.51 -7.29 -11.19
CA LEU A 114 3.60 -8.71 -11.52
C LEU A 114 2.62 -9.12 -12.63
N SER A 115 1.54 -8.33 -12.80
CA SER A 115 0.43 -8.62 -13.72
C SER A 115 0.44 -7.82 -15.01
N ILE A 116 1.34 -6.84 -15.14
CA ILE A 116 1.45 -6.01 -16.34
C ILE A 116 1.80 -6.82 -17.61
N PRO A 117 2.79 -7.76 -17.58
CA PRO A 117 3.09 -8.56 -18.77
C PRO A 117 1.91 -9.40 -19.24
N TRP A 118 1.14 -9.97 -18.30
CA TRP A 118 -0.09 -10.69 -18.60
C TRP A 118 -1.16 -9.78 -19.19
N GLY A 119 -1.33 -8.57 -18.67
CA GLY A 119 -2.27 -7.61 -19.26
C GLY A 119 -1.89 -7.20 -20.69
N ILE A 120 -0.60 -7.01 -20.97
CA ILE A 120 -0.10 -6.76 -22.33
C ILE A 120 -0.39 -7.97 -23.24
N LYS A 121 -0.20 -9.21 -22.74
CA LYS A 121 -0.59 -10.42 -23.47
C LYS A 121 -2.08 -10.44 -23.83
N GLN A 122 -2.97 -10.04 -22.91
CA GLN A 122 -4.42 -10.04 -23.15
C GLN A 122 -4.85 -8.99 -24.18
N SER A 123 -4.19 -7.84 -24.22
CA SER A 123 -4.51 -6.78 -25.19
C SER A 123 -3.79 -6.94 -26.53
N GLY A 124 -2.66 -7.65 -26.56
CA GLY A 124 -1.69 -7.61 -27.65
C GLY A 124 -0.61 -6.56 -27.37
N PHE A 125 0.58 -6.75 -27.92
CA PHE A 125 1.75 -5.97 -27.50
C PHE A 125 1.62 -4.47 -27.82
N THR A 126 1.36 -4.13 -29.08
CA THR A 126 1.19 -2.74 -29.52
C THR A 126 -0.02 -2.07 -28.85
N LEU A 127 -1.18 -2.74 -28.85
CA LEU A 127 -2.38 -2.20 -28.22
C LEU A 127 -2.20 -2.03 -26.70
N GLY A 128 -1.52 -2.96 -26.04
CA GLY A 128 -1.23 -2.92 -24.61
C GLY A 128 -0.35 -1.75 -24.19
N ILE A 129 0.69 -1.42 -24.98
CA ILE A 129 1.52 -0.23 -24.74
C ILE A 129 0.69 1.05 -24.87
N LEU A 130 -0.13 1.16 -25.92
CA LEU A 130 -1.00 2.32 -26.13
C LEU A 130 -2.01 2.48 -24.98
N ILE A 131 -2.63 1.38 -24.55
CA ILE A 131 -3.58 1.36 -23.43
C ILE A 131 -2.89 1.73 -22.11
N LEU A 132 -1.67 1.27 -21.87
CA LEU A 132 -0.91 1.60 -20.66
C LEU A 132 -0.64 3.10 -20.58
N ILE A 133 -0.16 3.72 -21.68
CA ILE A 133 0.10 5.16 -21.75
C ILE A 133 -1.22 5.94 -21.60
N PHE A 134 -2.24 5.57 -22.36
CA PHE A 134 -3.55 6.25 -22.33
C PHE A 134 -4.19 6.18 -20.94
N THR A 135 -4.24 5.00 -20.33
CA THR A 135 -4.79 4.81 -18.99
C THR A 135 -3.96 5.55 -17.95
N GLY A 136 -2.62 5.53 -18.05
CA GLY A 136 -1.75 6.29 -17.14
C GLY A 136 -2.05 7.80 -17.15
N LEU A 137 -2.22 8.40 -18.33
CA LEU A 137 -2.59 9.82 -18.48
C LEU A 137 -4.00 10.10 -17.94
N LEU A 138 -4.94 9.20 -18.22
CA LEU A 138 -6.32 9.30 -17.74
C LEU A 138 -6.41 9.25 -16.21
N MET A 139 -5.68 8.32 -15.59
CA MET A 139 -5.63 8.14 -14.15
C MET A 139 -4.93 9.32 -13.47
N LEU A 140 -3.87 9.88 -14.07
CA LEU A 140 -3.24 11.11 -13.59
C LEU A 140 -4.24 12.28 -13.60
N TYR A 141 -5.00 12.46 -14.67
CA TYR A 141 -6.01 13.51 -14.77
C TYR A 141 -7.11 13.36 -13.71
N CYS A 142 -7.63 12.15 -13.51
CA CYS A 142 -8.63 11.88 -12.48
C CYS A 142 -8.07 12.14 -11.08
N CYS A 143 -6.82 11.77 -10.83
CA CYS A 143 -6.15 12.00 -9.55
C CYS A 143 -5.93 13.50 -9.29
N TYR A 144 -5.59 14.25 -10.34
CA TYR A 144 -5.51 15.71 -10.28
C TYR A 144 -6.84 16.35 -9.89
N ILE A 145 -7.97 15.88 -10.45
CA ILE A 145 -9.30 16.37 -10.08
C ILE A 145 -9.58 16.09 -8.60
N VAL A 146 -9.31 14.87 -8.13
CA VAL A 146 -9.49 14.49 -6.71
C VAL A 146 -8.67 15.41 -5.81
N LEU A 147 -7.40 15.64 -6.13
CA LEU A 147 -6.50 16.49 -5.35
C LEU A 147 -6.93 17.97 -5.35
N LYS A 148 -7.49 18.47 -6.44
CA LYS A 148 -7.98 19.85 -6.55
C LYS A 148 -9.34 20.05 -5.89
N SER A 149 -10.13 18.99 -5.75
CA SER A 149 -11.52 19.08 -5.29
C SER A 149 -11.74 19.76 -3.93
N PRO A 150 -10.91 19.60 -2.88
CA PRO A 150 -11.10 20.32 -1.61
C PRO A 150 -10.84 21.81 -1.78
N LYS A 151 -9.80 22.18 -2.55
CA LYS A 151 -9.38 23.57 -2.80
C LYS A 151 -10.40 24.35 -3.63
N ALA A 152 -11.32 23.66 -4.32
CA ALA A 152 -12.35 24.29 -5.14
C ALA A 152 -13.58 24.76 -4.33
N ILE A 153 -13.65 24.45 -3.03
CA ILE A 153 -14.76 24.84 -2.15
C ILE A 153 -14.39 26.17 -1.47
N PRO A 154 -15.05 27.29 -1.83
CA PRO A 154 -14.77 28.57 -1.21
C PRO A 154 -15.42 28.67 0.17
N TYR A 155 -14.83 29.48 1.06
CA TYR A 155 -15.37 29.87 2.38
C TYR A 155 -15.47 28.78 3.47
N VAL A 156 -14.85 27.61 3.27
CA VAL A 156 -14.79 26.54 4.28
C VAL A 156 -13.34 26.10 4.47
N ASP A 157 -12.90 25.91 5.71
CA ASP A 157 -11.60 25.30 5.99
C ASP A 157 -11.67 23.79 5.69
N THR A 158 -11.07 23.39 4.57
CA THR A 158 -11.02 21.99 4.11
C THR A 158 -9.69 21.32 4.44
N SER A 159 -8.87 21.88 5.33
CA SER A 159 -7.54 21.37 5.67
C SER A 159 -7.55 19.91 6.15
N ASP A 160 -8.54 19.54 6.95
CA ASP A 160 -8.69 18.17 7.49
C ASP A 160 -9.54 17.25 6.61
N TRP A 161 -10.15 17.76 5.53
CA TRP A 161 -11.12 16.98 4.76
C TRP A 161 -10.46 15.91 3.90
N GLU A 162 -11.07 14.74 3.86
CA GLU A 162 -10.73 13.67 2.92
C GLU A 162 -11.75 13.61 1.77
N PHE A 163 -11.46 12.81 0.75
CA PHE A 163 -12.33 12.73 -0.43
C PHE A 163 -13.80 12.37 -0.13
N PRO A 164 -14.11 11.46 0.82
CA PRO A 164 -15.49 11.21 1.22
C PRO A 164 -16.21 12.44 1.81
N ASP A 165 -15.49 13.33 2.48
CA ASP A 165 -16.05 14.57 3.05
C ASP A 165 -16.36 15.59 1.95
N VAL A 166 -15.52 15.64 0.91
CA VAL A 166 -15.82 16.40 -0.31
C VAL A 166 -17.09 15.87 -0.97
N CYS A 167 -17.23 14.55 -1.08
CA CYS A 167 -18.45 13.92 -1.60
C CYS A 167 -19.69 14.25 -0.74
N ARG A 168 -19.53 14.32 0.59
CA ARG A 168 -20.59 14.75 1.51
C ARG A 168 -21.05 16.18 1.23
N TYR A 169 -20.15 17.10 0.94
CA TYR A 169 -20.49 18.49 0.65
C TYR A 169 -21.30 18.65 -0.65
N TYR A 170 -20.98 17.90 -1.71
CA TYR A 170 -21.66 18.03 -3.00
C TYR A 170 -22.94 17.19 -3.12
N PHE A 171 -22.96 15.97 -2.58
CA PHE A 171 -24.05 15.00 -2.76
C PHE A 171 -24.81 14.69 -1.46
N GLY A 172 -24.44 15.30 -0.34
CA GLY A 172 -25.01 15.02 0.97
C GLY A 172 -24.63 13.63 1.51
N LYS A 173 -25.46 13.10 2.41
CA LYS A 173 -25.21 11.81 3.09
C LYS A 173 -25.11 10.62 2.12
N PHE A 174 -25.84 10.68 0.99
CA PHE A 174 -25.83 9.62 -0.01
C PHE A 174 -24.44 9.47 -0.66
N GLY A 175 -23.83 10.58 -1.11
CA GLY A 175 -22.51 10.51 -1.72
C GLY A 175 -21.40 10.13 -0.75
N GLN A 176 -21.51 10.52 0.52
CA GLN A 176 -20.56 10.10 1.56
C GLN A 176 -20.58 8.58 1.74
N TRP A 177 -21.76 7.98 1.94
CA TRP A 177 -21.90 6.54 2.11
C TRP A 177 -21.50 5.77 0.85
N SER A 178 -21.89 6.26 -0.32
CA SER A 178 -21.54 5.62 -1.59
C SER A 178 -20.03 5.63 -1.83
N SER A 179 -19.36 6.78 -1.67
CA SER A 179 -17.90 6.89 -1.79
C SER A 179 -17.17 5.99 -0.78
N LEU A 180 -17.68 5.89 0.46
CA LEU A 180 -17.12 5.00 1.47
C LEU A 180 -17.21 3.53 1.06
N VAL A 181 -18.37 3.07 0.58
CA VAL A 181 -18.57 1.68 0.15
C VAL A 181 -17.62 1.31 -0.98
N PHE A 182 -17.49 2.15 -2.01
CA PHE A 182 -16.54 1.88 -3.10
C PHE A 182 -15.08 1.94 -2.64
N SER A 183 -14.74 2.78 -1.65
CA SER A 183 -13.41 2.79 -1.02
C SER A 183 -13.13 1.49 -0.28
N MET A 184 -14.12 0.97 0.46
CA MET A 184 -14.04 -0.31 1.15
C MET A 184 -13.84 -1.48 0.20
N VAL A 185 -14.60 -1.52 -0.90
CA VAL A 185 -14.45 -2.55 -1.93
C VAL A 185 -13.02 -2.57 -2.46
N SER A 186 -12.43 -1.40 -2.72
CA SER A 186 -11.04 -1.31 -3.18
C SER A 186 -10.03 -1.82 -2.16
N LEU A 187 -10.16 -1.40 -0.90
CA LEU A 187 -9.20 -1.76 0.16
C LEU A 187 -9.30 -3.25 0.51
N ILE A 188 -10.52 -3.77 0.67
CA ILE A 188 -10.75 -5.19 0.91
C ILE A 188 -10.27 -6.02 -0.29
N GLY A 189 -10.56 -5.58 -1.52
CA GLY A 189 -10.07 -6.23 -2.73
C GLY A 189 -8.54 -6.32 -2.78
N ALA A 190 -7.84 -5.23 -2.43
CA ALA A 190 -6.38 -5.23 -2.34
C ALA A 190 -5.87 -6.20 -1.25
N MET A 191 -6.51 -6.24 -0.08
CA MET A 191 -6.17 -7.19 0.99
C MET A 191 -6.38 -8.65 0.53
N VAL A 192 -7.45 -8.94 -0.20
CA VAL A 192 -7.69 -10.28 -0.77
C VAL A 192 -6.60 -10.66 -1.77
N VAL A 193 -6.23 -9.77 -2.70
CA VAL A 193 -5.13 -10.01 -3.65
C VAL A 193 -3.80 -10.27 -2.93
N TYR A 194 -3.52 -9.49 -1.89
CA TYR A 194 -2.31 -9.67 -1.08
C TYR A 194 -2.32 -11.04 -0.40
N TRP A 195 -3.46 -11.52 0.11
CA TRP A 195 -3.56 -12.84 0.71
C TRP A 195 -3.24 -13.96 -0.29
N VAL A 196 -3.80 -13.88 -1.50
CA VAL A 196 -3.55 -14.86 -2.58
C VAL A 196 -2.07 -14.86 -2.99
N LEU A 197 -1.47 -13.68 -3.18
CA LEU A 197 -0.06 -13.55 -3.56
C LEU A 197 0.90 -13.99 -2.46
N MET A 198 0.65 -13.61 -1.20
CA MET A 198 1.44 -14.08 -0.06
C MET A 198 1.36 -15.60 0.06
N SER A 199 0.19 -16.21 -0.17
CA SER A 199 0.04 -17.68 -0.15
C SER A 199 0.89 -18.33 -1.24
N ASN A 200 0.87 -17.76 -2.46
CA ASN A 200 1.68 -18.26 -3.57
C ASN A 200 3.19 -18.12 -3.31
N PHE A 201 3.63 -16.97 -2.79
CA PHE A 201 5.05 -16.77 -2.47
C PHE A 201 5.52 -17.64 -1.32
N LEU A 202 4.73 -17.75 -0.25
CA LEU A 202 5.06 -18.63 0.86
C LEU A 202 5.15 -20.10 0.41
N TYR A 203 4.25 -20.56 -0.46
CA TYR A 203 4.31 -21.89 -1.07
C TYR A 203 5.61 -22.14 -1.81
N ASN A 204 5.95 -21.28 -2.78
CA ASN A 204 7.16 -21.43 -3.59
C ASN A 204 8.44 -21.29 -2.75
N THR A 205 8.47 -20.38 -1.77
CA THR A 205 9.58 -20.24 -0.82
C THR A 205 9.77 -21.52 0.00
N GLY A 206 8.69 -22.11 0.51
CA GLY A 206 8.77 -23.37 1.25
C GLY A 206 9.19 -24.55 0.38
N GLN A 207 8.69 -24.63 -0.86
CA GLN A 207 9.12 -25.67 -1.81
C GLN A 207 10.61 -25.56 -2.14
N PHE A 208 11.14 -24.35 -2.33
CA PHE A 208 12.58 -24.15 -2.55
C PHE A 208 13.40 -24.64 -1.35
N ILE A 209 13.01 -24.25 -0.13
CA ILE A 209 13.72 -24.66 1.10
C ILE A 209 13.67 -26.17 1.28
N TYR A 210 12.51 -26.79 1.03
CA TYR A 210 12.35 -28.25 1.14
C TYR A 210 13.22 -28.99 0.12
N ASN A 211 13.17 -28.58 -1.16
CA ASN A 211 13.95 -29.19 -2.24
C ASN A 211 15.46 -29.03 -2.00
N TYR A 212 15.88 -27.86 -1.51
CA TYR A 212 17.28 -27.60 -1.14
C TYR A 212 17.72 -28.46 0.05
N ALA A 213 16.88 -28.60 1.08
CA ALA A 213 17.20 -29.39 2.27
C ALA A 213 17.27 -30.90 1.98
N HIS A 214 16.45 -31.40 1.05
CA HIS A 214 16.37 -32.83 0.71
C HIS A 214 17.14 -33.19 -0.56
N ASN A 215 17.93 -32.27 -1.13
CA ASN A 215 18.68 -32.46 -2.39
C ASN A 215 17.83 -33.06 -3.53
N VAL A 216 16.56 -32.66 -3.60
CA VAL A 216 15.66 -33.14 -4.67
C VAL A 216 16.00 -32.36 -5.94
N ASN A 217 16.72 -33.01 -6.86
CA ASN A 217 16.91 -32.49 -8.21
C ASN A 217 15.58 -32.63 -8.96
N VAL A 218 14.82 -31.54 -9.07
CA VAL A 218 13.65 -31.47 -9.96
C VAL A 218 14.16 -31.44 -11.40
N SER A 219 14.47 -32.61 -11.94
CA SER A 219 14.54 -32.86 -13.37
C SER A 219 13.25 -33.59 -13.73
N ASP A 220 12.43 -32.99 -14.61
CA ASP A 220 11.48 -33.66 -15.53
C ASP A 220 10.16 -32.89 -15.70
N SER A 221 10.24 -31.73 -16.35
CA SER A 221 9.26 -31.19 -17.33
C SER A 221 9.64 -29.74 -17.69
N GLU A 222 10.91 -29.48 -18.00
CA GLU A 222 11.43 -28.12 -18.11
C GLU A 222 11.99 -27.88 -19.51
N TYR A 223 11.34 -27.00 -20.27
CA TYR A 223 11.82 -26.54 -21.57
C TYR A 223 12.98 -25.57 -21.34
N GLY A 224 14.21 -26.08 -21.41
CA GLY A 224 15.42 -25.27 -21.44
C GLY A 224 16.09 -25.38 -22.80
N THR A 225 16.40 -24.25 -23.44
CA THR A 225 17.45 -24.22 -24.46
C THR A 225 18.80 -24.40 -23.77
N ASN A 226 19.71 -25.18 -24.38
CA ASN A 226 21.02 -25.50 -23.80
C ASN A 226 21.75 -24.24 -23.32
N GLY A 227 21.88 -24.09 -21.99
CA GLY A 227 22.66 -23.02 -21.34
C GLY A 227 21.90 -21.77 -20.89
N SER A 228 20.59 -21.66 -21.12
CA SER A 228 19.77 -20.51 -20.69
C SER A 228 18.90 -20.82 -19.47
N ASP A 229 18.59 -19.79 -18.67
CA ASP A 229 17.71 -19.89 -17.52
C ASP A 229 16.32 -20.46 -17.92
N LYS A 230 15.78 -21.41 -17.15
CA LYS A 230 14.58 -22.17 -17.50
C LYS A 230 13.29 -21.37 -17.26
N VAL A 231 12.32 -21.48 -18.16
CA VAL A 231 10.98 -20.85 -18.06
C VAL A 231 9.90 -21.94 -18.23
N ILE A 232 8.83 -21.84 -17.45
CA ILE A 232 7.77 -22.86 -17.33
C ILE A 232 6.43 -22.30 -17.83
N CYS A 233 5.67 -23.12 -18.56
CA CYS A 233 4.24 -22.93 -18.82
C CYS A 233 3.40 -23.84 -17.89
N PRO A 234 2.87 -23.35 -16.77
CA PRO A 234 2.13 -24.20 -15.83
C PRO A 234 0.83 -24.80 -16.41
N PHE A 235 0.22 -24.18 -17.44
CA PHE A 235 -1.03 -24.65 -18.06
C PHE A 235 -0.89 -25.78 -19.10
N ALA A 236 0.31 -26.23 -19.45
CA ALA A 236 0.49 -27.29 -20.45
C ALA A 236 0.00 -28.69 -20.00
N ARG A 237 -0.49 -28.84 -18.76
CA ARG A 237 -0.91 -30.13 -18.21
C ARG A 237 -2.23 -30.68 -18.77
N ASN A 238 -3.05 -29.86 -19.43
CA ASN A 238 -4.37 -30.29 -19.91
C ASN A 238 -4.46 -30.65 -21.41
N ASP A 239 -3.64 -30.05 -22.28
CA ASP A 239 -3.74 -30.29 -23.73
C ASP A 239 -2.83 -31.43 -24.24
N ALA A 240 -1.85 -31.87 -23.44
CA ALA A 240 -1.00 -33.01 -23.78
C ALA A 240 -1.58 -34.37 -23.38
N ALA A 241 -2.81 -34.43 -22.86
CA ALA A 241 -3.46 -35.68 -22.44
C ALA A 241 -3.93 -36.57 -23.61
N ASN A 242 -3.81 -36.12 -24.87
CA ASN A 242 -4.27 -36.87 -26.04
C ASN A 242 -3.16 -37.40 -26.97
N HIS A 243 -1.88 -37.25 -26.60
CA HIS A 243 -0.81 -38.00 -27.26
C HIS A 243 -0.31 -39.09 -26.32
N THR A 244 -0.85 -40.29 -26.56
CA THR A 244 -0.34 -41.60 -26.19
C THR A 244 1.15 -41.63 -25.85
N HIS A 245 1.47 -41.53 -24.57
CA HIS A 245 2.46 -42.34 -23.87
C HIS A 245 2.02 -42.33 -22.41
N GLY A 246 1.88 -43.52 -21.82
CA GLY A 246 1.29 -43.71 -20.51
C GLY A 246 1.88 -42.78 -19.46
N THR A 247 1.03 -42.38 -18.52
CA THR A 247 1.43 -41.97 -17.18
C THR A 247 2.34 -43.07 -16.62
N VAL A 248 3.64 -42.96 -16.86
CA VAL A 248 4.64 -43.69 -16.11
C VAL A 248 4.78 -42.91 -14.81
N ASP A 249 3.95 -43.33 -13.86
CA ASP A 249 4.19 -43.18 -12.44
C ASP A 249 5.59 -43.78 -12.17
N LEU A 250 6.62 -42.92 -12.17
CA LEU A 250 7.99 -43.32 -11.87
C LEU A 250 8.08 -43.54 -10.36
N GLY A 251 7.59 -44.70 -9.95
CA GLY A 251 8.03 -45.40 -8.75
C GLY A 251 9.53 -45.68 -8.86
N GLY A 252 10.34 -44.69 -8.48
CA GLY A 252 11.73 -44.89 -8.12
C GLY A 252 11.78 -45.58 -6.76
N GLY A 253 12.14 -46.86 -6.76
CA GLY A 253 12.32 -47.65 -5.54
C GLY A 253 13.32 -47.00 -4.59
N GLY A 254 12.79 -46.48 -3.48
CA GLY A 254 13.52 -45.97 -2.33
C GLY A 254 12.50 -45.47 -1.30
N ASN A 255 12.74 -45.70 -0.02
CA ASN A 255 11.84 -45.44 1.12
C ASN A 255 11.30 -43.98 1.29
N GLY A 256 11.41 -43.09 0.30
CA GLY A 256 11.03 -41.67 0.38
C GLY A 256 9.62 -41.31 -0.12
N THR A 257 8.80 -42.26 -0.56
CA THR A 257 7.45 -41.99 -1.11
C THR A 257 6.44 -41.54 -0.04
N THR A 258 6.62 -41.95 1.21
CA THR A 258 5.77 -41.52 2.33
C THR A 258 6.06 -40.08 2.75
N ASP A 259 7.32 -39.65 2.69
CA ASP A 259 7.73 -38.32 3.17
C ASP A 259 7.35 -37.22 2.17
N PHE A 260 7.47 -37.49 0.88
CA PHE A 260 7.07 -36.53 -0.18
C PHE A 260 5.55 -36.33 -0.21
N SER A 261 4.77 -37.42 -0.15
CA SER A 261 3.29 -37.35 -0.10
C SER A 261 2.79 -36.69 1.20
N SER A 262 3.47 -36.92 2.32
CA SER A 262 3.18 -36.23 3.60
C SER A 262 3.50 -34.74 3.52
N PHE A 263 4.59 -34.35 2.87
CA PHE A 263 4.95 -32.95 2.65
C PHE A 263 3.93 -32.23 1.77
N GLU A 264 3.49 -32.82 0.65
CA GLU A 264 2.46 -32.21 -0.20
C GLU A 264 1.11 -32.05 0.53
N HIS A 265 0.77 -32.98 1.41
CA HIS A 265 -0.43 -32.87 2.25
C HIS A 265 -0.34 -31.70 3.25
N TRP A 266 0.83 -31.51 3.89
CA TRP A 266 1.03 -30.43 4.88
C TRP A 266 1.37 -29.08 4.23
N TRP A 267 1.90 -29.08 3.01
CA TRP A 267 2.38 -27.90 2.29
C TRP A 267 1.64 -27.70 0.95
N SER A 268 0.32 -27.60 1.02
CA SER A 268 -0.55 -27.41 -0.13
C SER A 268 -0.78 -25.93 -0.43
N LYS A 269 -0.62 -25.54 -1.71
CA LYS A 269 -0.80 -24.16 -2.22
C LYS A 269 -2.16 -23.54 -1.85
N THR A 270 -3.24 -24.33 -1.90
CA THR A 270 -4.63 -23.83 -1.74
C THR A 270 -5.25 -24.14 -0.38
N ASN A 271 -4.78 -25.18 0.32
CA ASN A 271 -5.42 -25.65 1.55
C ASN A 271 -4.70 -25.18 2.83
N THR A 272 -3.44 -25.53 3.03
CA THR A 272 -2.77 -25.34 4.33
C THR A 272 -2.11 -23.96 4.45
N ILE A 273 -1.52 -23.46 3.37
CA ILE A 273 -0.71 -22.24 3.40
C ILE A 273 -1.53 -20.97 3.67
N PRO A 274 -2.71 -20.77 3.04
CA PRO A 274 -3.57 -19.65 3.40
C PRO A 274 -3.97 -19.65 4.88
N LEU A 275 -4.02 -20.81 5.54
CA LEU A 275 -4.33 -20.91 6.98
C LEU A 275 -3.12 -20.57 7.86
N TYR A 276 -1.91 -20.96 7.49
CA TYR A 276 -0.70 -20.59 8.24
C TYR A 276 -0.47 -19.07 8.27
N LEU A 277 -0.84 -18.36 7.20
CA LEU A 277 -0.78 -16.90 7.16
C LEU A 277 -1.69 -16.24 8.22
N ILE A 278 -2.74 -16.90 8.70
CA ILE A 278 -3.62 -16.37 9.76
C ILE A 278 -2.83 -16.19 11.06
N ILE A 279 -2.02 -17.19 11.43
CA ILE A 279 -1.22 -17.17 12.66
C ILE A 279 -0.23 -16.01 12.66
N LEU A 280 0.31 -15.68 11.49
CA LEU A 280 1.23 -14.56 11.31
C LEU A 280 0.52 -13.20 11.24
N LEU A 281 -0.49 -13.07 10.40
CA LEU A 281 -1.06 -11.77 10.00
C LEU A 281 -2.19 -11.28 10.92
N LEU A 282 -2.97 -12.18 11.52
CA LEU A 282 -4.08 -11.78 12.39
C LEU A 282 -3.59 -11.02 13.64
N PRO A 283 -2.52 -11.46 14.35
CA PRO A 283 -1.95 -10.67 15.43
C PRO A 283 -1.43 -9.30 14.96
N LEU A 284 -0.82 -9.24 13.78
CA LEU A 284 -0.27 -8.01 13.21
C LEU A 284 -1.39 -6.99 12.89
N LEU A 285 -2.56 -7.44 12.42
CA LEU A 285 -3.73 -6.60 12.16
C LEU A 285 -4.38 -6.03 13.43
N CYS A 286 -4.17 -6.67 14.57
CA CYS A 286 -4.75 -6.25 15.85
C CYS A 286 -3.96 -5.11 16.52
N PHE A 287 -2.80 -4.72 15.99
CA PHE A 287 -2.04 -3.59 16.53
C PHE A 287 -2.83 -2.27 16.45
N ARG A 288 -2.77 -1.49 17.54
CA ARG A 288 -3.50 -0.22 17.65
C ARG A 288 -2.92 0.86 16.73
N SER A 289 -1.61 0.86 16.52
CA SER A 289 -0.90 1.85 15.69
C SER A 289 -0.27 1.21 14.46
N ALA A 290 -0.43 1.85 13.31
CA ALA A 290 0.25 1.49 12.06
C ALA A 290 1.64 2.15 11.91
N SER A 291 2.03 3.05 12.82
CA SER A 291 3.28 3.81 12.72
C SER A 291 4.54 2.94 12.76
N PHE A 292 4.47 1.77 13.39
CA PHE A 292 5.55 0.79 13.38
C PHE A 292 5.76 0.20 11.98
N PHE A 293 4.68 -0.19 11.28
CA PHE A 293 4.73 -0.77 9.94
C PHE A 293 5.14 0.24 8.87
N ALA A 294 4.77 1.52 9.04
CA ALA A 294 5.21 2.60 8.17
C ALA A 294 6.74 2.81 8.17
N ARG A 295 7.46 2.34 9.20
CA ARG A 295 8.94 2.36 9.20
C ARG A 295 9.54 1.29 8.31
N PHE A 296 8.80 0.23 7.96
CA PHE A 296 9.27 -0.86 7.12
C PHE A 296 9.01 -0.62 5.63
N THR A 297 8.43 0.52 5.25
CA THR A 297 8.13 0.84 3.84
C THR A 297 9.39 0.99 2.97
N PHE A 298 10.57 1.22 3.56
CA PHE A 298 11.85 1.19 2.84
C PHE A 298 12.21 -0.21 2.31
N LEU A 299 11.66 -1.28 2.89
CA LEU A 299 11.88 -2.64 2.38
C LEU A 299 11.09 -2.86 1.09
N GLY A 300 9.95 -2.18 0.96
CA GLY A 300 9.19 -2.17 -0.29
C GLY A 300 10.00 -1.59 -1.45
N THR A 301 10.71 -0.49 -1.24
CA THR A 301 11.57 0.09 -2.29
C THR A 301 12.71 -0.84 -2.65
N ILE A 302 13.36 -1.48 -1.67
CA ILE A 302 14.42 -2.47 -1.91
C ILE A 302 13.88 -3.65 -2.75
N SER A 303 12.70 -4.16 -2.40
CA SER A 303 12.04 -5.26 -3.11
C SER A 303 11.75 -4.89 -4.58
N VAL A 304 11.24 -3.69 -4.84
CA VAL A 304 10.95 -3.22 -6.21
C VAL A 304 12.23 -3.01 -7.02
N ILE A 305 13.27 -2.43 -6.43
CA ILE A 305 14.58 -2.25 -7.10
C ILE A 305 15.19 -3.61 -7.43
N TYR A 306 15.10 -4.58 -6.52
CA TYR A 306 15.55 -5.95 -6.75
C TYR A 306 14.75 -6.60 -7.89
N LEU A 307 13.42 -6.43 -7.89
CA LEU A 307 12.56 -6.96 -8.95
C LEU A 307 12.91 -6.37 -10.33
N ILE A 308 13.13 -5.06 -10.42
CA ILE A 308 13.55 -4.41 -11.67
C ILE A 308 14.89 -4.99 -12.13
N SER A 309 15.86 -5.12 -11.22
CA SER A 309 17.17 -5.71 -11.51
C SER A 309 17.07 -7.17 -11.99
N LEU A 310 16.20 -7.96 -11.37
CA LEU A 310 15.90 -9.34 -11.77
C LEU A 310 15.35 -9.38 -13.20
N VAL A 311 14.35 -8.54 -13.50
CA VAL A 311 13.72 -8.48 -14.83
C VAL A 311 14.76 -8.10 -15.88
N THR A 312 15.61 -7.11 -15.62
CA THR A 312 16.69 -6.70 -16.53
C THR A 312 17.68 -7.83 -16.76
N TYR A 313 18.13 -8.50 -15.69
CA TYR A 313 19.07 -9.61 -15.78
C TYR A 313 18.49 -10.78 -16.60
N LYS A 314 17.25 -11.16 -16.32
CA LYS A 314 16.56 -12.23 -17.06
C LYS A 314 16.33 -11.86 -18.52
N ALA A 315 15.98 -10.62 -18.82
CA ALA A 315 15.83 -10.15 -20.19
C ALA A 315 17.14 -10.21 -20.99
N ILE A 316 18.28 -9.83 -20.38
CA ILE A 316 19.60 -9.92 -21.02
C ILE A 316 19.99 -11.37 -21.31
N ARG A 317 19.68 -12.29 -20.37
CA ARG A 317 20.03 -13.71 -20.48
C ARG A 317 19.18 -14.47 -21.50
N LEU A 318 17.88 -14.18 -21.52
CA LEU A 318 16.93 -14.84 -22.43
C LEU A 318 16.99 -14.25 -23.84
N GLY A 319 17.34 -12.97 -23.99
CA GLY A 319 17.32 -12.29 -25.29
C GLY A 319 15.89 -11.92 -25.73
N PHE A 320 15.79 -11.15 -26.81
CA PHE A 320 14.51 -10.65 -27.31
C PHE A 320 13.92 -11.56 -28.39
N HIS A 321 12.66 -11.95 -28.19
CA HIS A 321 11.90 -12.84 -29.06
C HIS A 321 10.58 -12.16 -29.45
N LEU A 322 10.63 -11.34 -30.50
CA LEU A 322 9.48 -10.58 -31.00
C LEU A 322 9.25 -10.86 -32.49
N GLU A 323 8.04 -11.28 -32.82
CA GLU A 323 7.51 -11.32 -34.17
C GLU A 323 6.16 -10.62 -34.15
N PHE A 324 5.92 -9.75 -35.14
CA PHE A 324 4.76 -8.88 -35.18
C PHE A 324 3.70 -9.44 -36.14
N HIS A 325 2.63 -9.98 -35.58
CA HIS A 325 1.43 -10.38 -36.32
C HIS A 325 0.26 -9.48 -35.94
N TRP A 326 -0.20 -8.67 -36.88
CA TRP A 326 -1.15 -7.59 -36.60
C TRP A 326 -2.52 -8.11 -36.13
N PHE A 327 -3.08 -9.08 -36.86
CA PHE A 327 -4.42 -9.62 -36.59
C PHE A 327 -4.46 -11.15 -36.51
N ASP A 328 -3.55 -11.83 -37.21
CA ASP A 328 -3.51 -13.30 -37.24
C ASP A 328 -2.83 -13.86 -36.00
N SER A 329 -3.44 -14.88 -35.38
CA SER A 329 -2.83 -15.63 -34.29
C SER A 329 -1.96 -16.77 -34.84
N THR A 330 -0.70 -16.84 -34.42
CA THR A 330 0.14 -18.01 -34.64
C THR A 330 0.17 -18.88 -33.38
N LYS A 331 0.68 -20.12 -33.46
CA LYS A 331 0.76 -21.02 -32.30
C LYS A 331 1.68 -20.48 -31.19
N LEU A 332 2.69 -19.68 -31.56
CA LEU A 332 3.75 -19.20 -30.65
C LEU A 332 3.59 -17.72 -30.27
N PHE A 333 3.07 -16.89 -31.19
CA PHE A 333 2.92 -15.45 -30.97
C PHE A 333 1.45 -15.03 -30.88
N VAL A 334 1.18 -14.09 -29.99
CA VAL A 334 -0.15 -13.48 -29.82
C VAL A 334 -0.31 -12.30 -30.79
N PRO A 335 -1.53 -12.03 -31.30
CA PRO A 335 -1.78 -10.86 -32.14
C PRO A 335 -1.48 -9.54 -31.44
N GLU A 336 -1.09 -8.53 -32.20
CA GLU A 336 -0.84 -7.16 -31.70
C GLU A 336 -2.12 -6.45 -31.22
N PHE A 337 -3.27 -6.80 -31.80
CA PHE A 337 -4.58 -6.26 -31.45
C PHE A 337 -5.54 -7.39 -31.06
N ARG A 338 -5.84 -7.51 -29.77
CA ARG A 338 -6.78 -8.51 -29.24
C ARG A 338 -8.02 -7.86 -28.66
N LEU A 339 -9.17 -8.51 -28.85
CA LEU A 339 -10.43 -8.06 -28.26
C LEU A 339 -10.44 -8.13 -26.73
N LEU A 340 -9.58 -8.95 -26.12
CA LEU A 340 -9.39 -9.13 -24.67
C LEU A 340 -8.73 -7.92 -23.97
N PHE A 341 -8.49 -6.82 -24.70
CA PHE A 341 -7.92 -5.60 -24.16
C PHE A 341 -8.62 -4.99 -22.93
N PRO A 342 -9.94 -5.14 -22.68
CA PRO A 342 -10.56 -4.62 -21.47
C PRO A 342 -10.00 -5.27 -20.19
N GLN A 343 -9.47 -6.48 -20.25
CA GLN A 343 -8.86 -7.11 -19.08
C GLN A 343 -7.64 -6.30 -18.60
N LEU A 344 -6.86 -5.73 -19.52
CA LEU A 344 -5.74 -4.84 -19.19
C LEU A 344 -6.23 -3.53 -18.57
N THR A 345 -7.29 -2.91 -19.09
CA THR A 345 -7.80 -1.64 -18.54
C THR A 345 -8.27 -1.80 -17.10
N GLY A 346 -8.92 -2.93 -16.76
CA GLY A 346 -9.29 -3.27 -15.38
C GLY A 346 -8.07 -3.39 -14.46
N VAL A 347 -7.02 -4.10 -14.91
CA VAL A 347 -5.77 -4.25 -14.17
C VAL A 347 -5.05 -2.92 -13.94
N LEU A 348 -4.92 -2.12 -15.00
CA LEU A 348 -4.26 -0.81 -14.92
C LEU A 348 -5.02 0.18 -14.03
N THR A 349 -6.34 0.09 -14.00
CA THR A 349 -7.16 0.94 -13.12
C THR A 349 -6.81 0.70 -11.65
N LEU A 350 -6.56 -0.56 -11.25
CA LEU A 350 -6.07 -0.87 -9.90
C LEU A 350 -4.59 -0.51 -9.72
N ALA A 351 -3.76 -0.72 -10.75
CA ALA A 351 -2.33 -0.43 -10.68
C ALA A 351 -2.04 1.05 -10.43
N PHE A 352 -2.78 1.95 -11.08
CA PHE A 352 -2.66 3.41 -10.92
C PHE A 352 -3.57 3.99 -9.83
N PHE A 353 -4.02 3.15 -8.88
CA PHE A 353 -4.99 3.54 -7.87
C PHE A 353 -4.32 4.12 -6.61
N ILE A 354 -4.33 5.45 -6.49
CA ILE A 354 -3.97 6.17 -5.25
C ILE A 354 -5.03 7.21 -4.83
N HIS A 355 -6.14 7.27 -5.55
CA HIS A 355 -7.15 8.32 -5.45
C HIS A 355 -7.74 8.46 -4.03
N ASN A 356 -7.83 7.36 -3.28
CA ASN A 356 -8.42 7.36 -1.93
C ASN A 356 -7.52 7.97 -0.85
N CYS A 357 -6.21 8.01 -1.05
CA CYS A 357 -5.25 8.48 -0.04
C CYS A 357 -4.38 9.63 -0.53
N ILE A 358 -4.55 10.08 -1.79
CA ILE A 358 -3.72 11.14 -2.35
C ILE A 358 -3.85 12.46 -1.59
N ILE A 359 -5.04 12.80 -1.10
CA ILE A 359 -5.27 14.02 -0.33
C ILE A 359 -4.44 13.98 0.96
N THR A 360 -4.57 12.91 1.76
CA THR A 360 -3.75 12.72 2.97
C THR A 360 -2.25 12.72 2.68
N LEU A 361 -1.81 12.04 1.61
CA LEU A 361 -0.40 11.94 1.26
C LEU A 361 0.18 13.31 0.84
N MET A 362 -0.56 14.07 0.02
CA MET A 362 -0.14 15.40 -0.43
C MET A 362 -0.13 16.44 0.69
N LYS A 363 -1.00 16.33 1.71
CA LYS A 363 -0.97 17.23 2.89
C LYS A 363 0.38 17.18 3.65
N SER A 364 1.08 16.05 3.59
CA SER A 364 2.38 15.87 4.23
C SER A 364 3.52 16.63 3.53
N ASN A 365 3.32 17.06 2.27
CA ASN A 365 4.36 17.75 1.49
C ASN A 365 4.66 19.15 2.05
N LYS A 366 5.94 19.53 2.11
CA LYS A 366 6.38 20.85 2.59
C LYS A 366 5.92 21.97 1.66
N HIS A 367 6.05 21.77 0.35
CA HIS A 367 5.75 22.78 -0.68
C HIS A 367 4.46 22.43 -1.43
N GLN A 368 3.31 22.86 -0.87
CA GLN A 368 1.97 22.54 -1.40
C GLN A 368 1.68 23.09 -2.81
N GLU A 369 2.43 24.09 -3.25
CA GLU A 369 2.36 24.68 -4.60
C GLU A 369 2.85 23.69 -5.68
N ASN A 370 3.83 22.85 -5.33
CA ASN A 370 4.44 21.89 -6.25
C ASN A 370 3.67 20.57 -6.36
N ASN A 371 2.55 20.40 -5.63
CA ASN A 371 1.85 19.11 -5.57
C ASN A 371 1.44 18.57 -6.94
N VAL A 372 1.03 19.45 -7.88
CA VAL A 372 0.62 19.02 -9.23
C VAL A 372 1.81 18.49 -10.04
N ARG A 373 2.97 19.14 -9.90
CA ARG A 373 4.23 18.70 -10.50
C ARG A 373 4.67 17.39 -9.88
N ASP A 374 4.70 17.32 -8.55
CA ASP A 374 5.15 16.15 -7.81
C ASP A 374 4.26 14.93 -8.11
N LEU A 375 2.94 15.13 -8.21
CA LEU A 375 1.98 14.10 -8.65
C LEU A 375 2.25 13.63 -10.09
N SER A 376 2.43 14.56 -11.02
CA SER A 376 2.69 14.25 -12.44
C SER A 376 3.98 13.47 -12.63
N VAL A 377 5.06 13.88 -11.94
CA VAL A 377 6.35 13.19 -11.98
C VAL A 377 6.24 11.79 -11.37
N ALA A 378 5.49 11.64 -10.28
CA ALA A 378 5.28 10.32 -9.67
C ALA A 378 4.51 9.37 -10.61
N TYR A 379 3.43 9.82 -11.25
CA TYR A 379 2.69 9.02 -12.23
C TYR A 379 3.52 8.69 -13.47
N LEU A 380 4.35 9.62 -13.95
CA LEU A 380 5.30 9.36 -15.03
C LEU A 380 6.29 8.26 -14.64
N LEU A 381 6.88 8.36 -13.44
CA LEU A 381 7.81 7.35 -12.93
C LEU A 381 7.12 5.98 -12.80
N VAL A 382 5.90 5.93 -12.27
CA VAL A 382 5.10 4.70 -12.16
C VAL A 382 4.81 4.09 -13.54
N GLY A 383 4.32 4.92 -14.47
CA GLY A 383 4.01 4.49 -15.84
C GLY A 383 5.23 3.95 -16.57
N LEU A 384 6.38 4.63 -16.45
CA LEU A 384 7.64 4.16 -17.02
C LEU A 384 8.11 2.85 -16.41
N THR A 385 7.98 2.65 -15.09
CA THR A 385 8.35 1.38 -14.46
C THR A 385 7.44 0.22 -14.87
N TYR A 386 6.13 0.45 -14.99
CA TYR A 386 5.20 -0.57 -15.50
C TYR A 386 5.45 -0.89 -16.97
N LEU A 387 5.68 0.14 -17.80
CA LEU A 387 6.03 -0.04 -19.20
C LEU A 387 7.34 -0.82 -19.34
N TYR A 388 8.36 -0.46 -18.57
CA TYR A 388 9.68 -1.12 -18.58
C TYR A 388 9.57 -2.61 -18.26
N VAL A 389 8.94 -2.97 -17.13
CA VAL A 389 8.80 -4.38 -16.72
C VAL A 389 7.87 -5.14 -17.67
N GLY A 390 6.75 -4.52 -18.06
CA GLY A 390 5.79 -5.11 -19.00
C GLY A 390 6.42 -5.47 -20.34
N VAL A 391 7.12 -4.52 -20.96
CA VAL A 391 7.77 -4.69 -22.26
C VAL A 391 8.91 -5.70 -22.17
N LEU A 392 9.78 -5.58 -21.16
CA LEU A 392 10.93 -6.49 -21.05
C LEU A 392 10.50 -7.95 -20.85
N ILE A 393 9.56 -8.23 -19.95
CA ILE A 393 9.10 -9.61 -19.73
C ILE A 393 8.38 -10.14 -20.97
N PHE A 394 7.51 -9.35 -21.61
CA PHE A 394 6.81 -9.80 -22.80
C PHE A 394 7.76 -10.07 -23.98
N ALA A 395 8.73 -9.18 -24.20
CA ALA A 395 9.70 -9.30 -25.27
C ALA A 395 10.74 -10.39 -25.03
N ALA A 396 11.16 -10.59 -23.77
CA ALA A 396 12.13 -11.61 -23.42
C ALA A 396 11.54 -13.02 -23.23
N PHE A 397 10.21 -13.15 -23.19
CA PHE A 397 9.57 -14.45 -23.06
C PHE A 397 9.95 -15.38 -24.23
N PRO A 398 10.52 -16.57 -23.97
CA PRO A 398 11.15 -17.42 -24.99
C PRO A 398 10.14 -18.03 -25.96
N SER A 399 10.04 -17.45 -27.16
CA SER A 399 9.11 -17.84 -28.23
C SER A 399 9.83 -17.79 -29.58
N PRO A 400 10.16 -18.92 -30.25
CA PRO A 400 10.07 -20.32 -29.80
C PRO A 400 11.04 -20.65 -28.63
N PRO A 401 10.80 -21.70 -27.80
CA PRO A 401 9.86 -22.81 -27.97
C PRO A 401 8.49 -22.68 -27.28
N LEU A 402 8.29 -21.71 -26.37
CA LEU A 402 7.03 -21.58 -25.63
C LEU A 402 6.11 -20.54 -26.30
N SER A 403 4.80 -20.72 -26.13
CA SER A 403 3.82 -19.74 -26.63
C SER A 403 3.72 -18.54 -25.69
N LYS A 404 3.61 -17.33 -26.23
CA LYS A 404 3.36 -16.12 -25.44
C LYS A 404 2.03 -16.17 -24.67
N GLU A 405 1.12 -17.08 -25.02
CA GLU A 405 -0.10 -17.35 -24.23
C GLU A 405 0.19 -17.85 -22.80
N CYS A 406 1.35 -18.46 -22.58
CA CYS A 406 1.73 -19.01 -21.28
C CYS A 406 2.05 -17.97 -20.22
N ILE A 407 2.22 -16.69 -20.56
CA ILE A 407 2.55 -15.66 -19.57
C ILE A 407 1.44 -15.63 -18.52
N GLU A 408 1.78 -16.04 -17.30
CA GLU A 408 0.89 -16.03 -16.13
C GLU A 408 0.60 -14.62 -15.57
N PRO A 409 -0.55 -14.39 -14.90
CA PRO A 409 -0.89 -13.13 -14.23
C PRO A 409 0.10 -12.71 -13.14
N ASN A 410 0.83 -13.66 -12.57
CA ASN A 410 2.02 -13.37 -11.79
C ASN A 410 3.20 -13.86 -12.61
N PHE A 411 3.96 -12.94 -13.24
CA PHE A 411 5.00 -13.38 -14.15
C PHE A 411 6.08 -14.24 -13.46
N LEU A 412 6.25 -14.11 -12.14
CA LEU A 412 7.16 -14.95 -11.36
C LEU A 412 6.74 -16.43 -11.35
N ASP A 413 5.49 -16.77 -11.62
CA ASP A 413 5.01 -18.16 -11.71
C ASP A 413 5.48 -18.85 -12.99
N ASN A 414 5.96 -18.09 -13.99
CA ASN A 414 6.62 -18.66 -15.17
C ASN A 414 8.07 -19.09 -14.89
N PHE A 415 8.61 -18.80 -13.72
CA PHE A 415 9.96 -19.20 -13.35
C PHE A 415 9.93 -20.35 -12.34
N PRO A 416 10.85 -21.33 -12.47
CA PRO A 416 10.91 -22.48 -11.57
C PRO A 416 11.09 -22.06 -10.11
N SER A 417 10.60 -22.91 -9.20
CA SER A 417 10.82 -22.74 -7.76
C SER A 417 12.29 -22.87 -7.37
N SER A 418 13.11 -23.57 -8.17
CA SER A 418 14.55 -23.79 -7.95
C SER A 418 15.45 -22.59 -8.29
N ASP A 419 14.94 -21.54 -8.94
CA ASP A 419 15.74 -20.37 -9.29
C ASP A 419 16.01 -19.48 -8.07
N VAL A 420 17.28 -19.36 -7.69
CA VAL A 420 17.73 -18.61 -6.52
C VAL A 420 17.37 -17.13 -6.60
N MET A 421 17.49 -16.50 -7.77
CA MET A 421 17.20 -15.06 -7.90
C MET A 421 15.69 -14.81 -7.77
N VAL A 422 14.88 -15.70 -8.32
CA VAL A 422 13.42 -15.63 -8.21
C VAL A 422 12.98 -15.94 -6.78
N PHE A 423 13.63 -16.89 -6.10
CA PHE A 423 13.40 -17.18 -4.69
C PHE A 423 13.66 -15.95 -3.80
N VAL A 424 14.77 -15.23 -4.03
CA VAL A 424 15.06 -13.98 -3.30
C VAL A 424 14.00 -12.93 -3.59
N ALA A 425 13.57 -12.75 -4.85
CA ALA A 425 12.49 -11.82 -5.20
C ALA A 425 11.17 -12.16 -4.49
N ARG A 426 10.75 -13.43 -4.53
CA ARG A 426 9.53 -13.91 -3.85
C ARG A 426 9.61 -13.66 -2.35
N THR A 427 10.77 -13.87 -1.72
CA THR A 427 10.98 -13.64 -0.28
C THR A 427 10.95 -12.15 0.07
N CYS A 428 11.61 -11.29 -0.72
CA CYS A 428 11.54 -9.83 -0.54
C CYS A 428 10.12 -9.29 -0.71
N LEU A 429 9.39 -9.75 -1.74
CA LEU A 429 8.00 -9.37 -1.98
C LEU A 429 7.06 -9.90 -0.90
N LEU A 430 7.28 -11.12 -0.39
CA LEU A 430 6.51 -11.68 0.72
C LEU A 430 6.67 -10.82 1.98
N PHE A 431 7.91 -10.45 2.33
CA PHE A 431 8.17 -9.60 3.48
C PHE A 431 7.58 -8.19 3.32
N GLN A 432 7.69 -7.62 2.11
CA GLN A 432 7.00 -6.37 1.77
C GLN A 432 5.48 -6.49 1.98
N MET A 433 4.84 -7.55 1.51
CA MET A 433 3.39 -7.73 1.67
C MET A 433 2.98 -7.92 3.13
N ILE A 434 3.75 -8.67 3.91
CA ILE A 434 3.50 -8.86 5.35
C ILE A 434 3.53 -7.51 6.10
N THR A 435 4.39 -6.58 5.69
CA THR A 435 4.50 -5.25 6.33
C THR A 435 3.44 -4.26 5.85
N VAL A 436 3.01 -4.34 4.59
CA VAL A 436 1.99 -3.43 4.02
C VAL A 436 0.56 -3.89 4.37
N TYR A 437 0.33 -5.19 4.53
CA TYR A 437 -1.01 -5.74 4.81
C TYR A 437 -1.66 -5.16 6.09
N PRO A 438 -0.95 -5.01 7.23
CA PRO A 438 -1.48 -4.34 8.41
C PRO A 438 -1.82 -2.86 8.21
N LEU A 439 -1.07 -2.15 7.35
CA LEU A 439 -1.33 -0.74 7.04
C LEU A 439 -2.66 -0.58 6.28
N LEU A 440 -2.92 -1.47 5.30
CA LEU A 440 -4.20 -1.52 4.60
C LEU A 440 -5.35 -1.86 5.56
N GLY A 441 -5.15 -2.84 6.43
CA GLY A 441 -6.14 -3.19 7.47
C GLY A 441 -6.44 -2.02 8.42
N TYR A 442 -5.42 -1.24 8.79
CA TYR A 442 -5.61 -0.02 9.59
C TYR A 442 -6.45 1.03 8.85
N LEU A 443 -6.22 1.23 7.55
CA LEU A 443 -7.02 2.16 6.72
C LEU A 443 -8.48 1.73 6.64
N VAL A 444 -8.75 0.44 6.42
CA VAL A 444 -10.12 -0.12 6.44
C VAL A 444 -10.77 0.13 7.79
N ARG A 445 -10.04 -0.13 8.89
CA ARG A 445 -10.54 0.10 10.26
C ARG A 445 -10.91 1.55 10.49
N VAL A 446 -10.03 2.50 10.15
CA VAL A 446 -10.27 3.94 10.37
C VAL A 446 -11.47 4.41 9.57
N GLN A 447 -11.56 4.04 8.29
CA GLN A 447 -12.66 4.46 7.43
C GLN A 447 -13.99 3.82 7.88
N MET A 448 -14.01 2.54 8.27
CA MET A 448 -15.24 1.83 8.63
C MET A 448 -15.73 2.22 10.03
N MET A 449 -14.83 2.19 11.03
CA MET A 449 -15.17 2.47 12.42
C MET A 449 -15.42 3.96 12.66
N GLY A 450 -14.68 4.83 11.97
CA GLY A 450 -14.90 6.28 12.05
C GLY A 450 -16.29 6.68 11.58
N GLN A 451 -16.83 6.01 10.56
CA GLN A 451 -18.16 6.33 10.01
C GLN A 451 -19.31 5.62 10.74
N LEU A 452 -19.13 4.37 11.15
CA LEU A 452 -20.18 3.62 11.87
C LEU A 452 -20.33 4.04 13.34
N PHE A 453 -19.21 4.28 14.04
CA PHE A 453 -19.21 4.48 15.49
C PHE A 453 -18.75 5.88 15.92
N GLY A 454 -18.36 6.75 14.98
CA GLY A 454 -17.83 8.10 15.28
C GLY A 454 -16.47 8.10 15.98
N ASN A 455 -15.94 6.92 16.33
CA ASN A 455 -14.69 6.73 17.04
C ASN A 455 -13.75 5.84 16.22
N HIS A 456 -12.49 6.26 16.09
CA HIS A 456 -11.45 5.54 15.37
C HIS A 456 -11.15 4.14 15.93
N TYR A 457 -11.42 3.93 17.22
CA TYR A 457 -11.22 2.65 17.91
C TYR A 457 -12.32 2.45 18.96
N PRO A 458 -13.47 1.85 18.60
CA PRO A 458 -14.60 1.73 19.52
C PRO A 458 -14.34 0.67 20.61
N SER A 459 -13.91 -0.54 20.23
CA SER A 459 -13.58 -1.63 21.16
C SER A 459 -12.74 -2.69 20.45
N PHE A 460 -11.92 -3.43 21.20
CA PHE A 460 -11.11 -4.53 20.69
C PHE A 460 -11.97 -5.62 20.00
N CYS A 461 -13.15 -5.94 20.54
CA CYS A 461 -14.03 -6.96 19.97
C CYS A 461 -14.55 -6.56 18.57
N HIS A 462 -14.92 -5.30 18.38
CA HIS A 462 -15.38 -4.79 17.09
C HIS A 462 -14.25 -4.83 16.04
N VAL A 463 -13.04 -4.48 16.45
CA VAL A 463 -11.85 -4.52 15.57
C VAL A 463 -11.47 -5.97 15.23
N LEU A 464 -11.51 -6.87 16.21
CA LEU A 464 -11.25 -8.28 15.99
C LEU A 464 -12.26 -8.91 15.03
N LEU A 465 -13.56 -8.60 15.19
CA LEU A 465 -14.60 -9.07 14.28
C LEU A 465 -14.36 -8.60 12.84
N LEU A 466 -14.04 -7.32 12.64
CA LEU A 466 -13.70 -6.78 11.33
C LEU A 466 -12.49 -7.51 10.71
N ASN A 467 -11.42 -7.68 11.49
CA ASN A 467 -10.20 -8.35 11.03
C ASN A 467 -10.47 -9.81 10.66
N ILE A 468 -11.31 -10.53 11.42
CA ILE A 468 -11.73 -11.90 11.11
C ILE A 468 -12.50 -11.96 9.78
N ILE A 469 -13.41 -11.02 9.53
CA ILE A 469 -14.17 -10.97 8.27
C ILE A 469 -13.22 -10.74 7.09
N ILE A 470 -12.27 -9.80 7.21
CA ILE A 470 -11.32 -9.48 6.13
C ILE A 470 -10.39 -10.66 5.85
N VAL A 471 -9.80 -11.25 6.90
CA VAL A 471 -8.93 -12.43 6.77
C VAL A 471 -9.71 -13.62 6.21
N GLY A 472 -10.93 -13.85 6.68
CA GLY A 472 -11.81 -14.90 6.17
C GLY A 472 -12.09 -14.76 4.68
N ALA A 473 -12.37 -13.54 4.20
CA ALA A 473 -12.54 -13.27 2.77
C ALA A 473 -11.27 -13.58 1.96
N GLY A 474 -10.09 -13.20 2.47
CA GLY A 474 -8.80 -13.50 1.83
C GLY A 474 -8.51 -15.01 1.75
N VAL A 475 -8.76 -15.74 2.83
CA VAL A 475 -8.56 -17.20 2.92
C VAL A 475 -9.53 -17.94 1.99
N LEU A 476 -10.81 -17.58 2.00
CA LEU A 476 -11.82 -18.17 1.12
C LEU A 476 -11.43 -18.00 -0.34
N MET A 477 -10.98 -16.79 -0.72
CA MET A 477 -10.57 -16.53 -2.10
C MET A 477 -9.33 -17.31 -2.49
N ALA A 478 -8.30 -17.36 -1.63
CA ALA A 478 -7.09 -18.11 -1.90
C ALA A 478 -7.32 -19.63 -2.00
N LYS A 479 -8.33 -20.15 -1.28
CA LYS A 479 -8.69 -21.57 -1.33
C LYS A 479 -9.52 -21.94 -2.56
N PHE A 480 -10.57 -21.17 -2.86
CA PHE A 480 -11.56 -21.55 -3.86
C PHE A 480 -11.31 -20.95 -5.25
N TYR A 481 -10.73 -19.74 -5.34
CA TYR A 481 -10.52 -19.06 -6.62
C TYR A 481 -9.25 -18.19 -6.62
N PRO A 482 -8.04 -18.80 -6.65
CA PRO A 482 -6.76 -18.08 -6.60
C PRO A 482 -6.34 -17.48 -7.94
N ASN A 483 -7.27 -16.95 -8.76
CA ASN A 483 -6.93 -16.29 -10.02
C ASN A 483 -6.67 -14.79 -9.80
N ILE A 484 -5.39 -14.44 -9.69
CA ILE A 484 -4.93 -13.08 -9.39
C ILE A 484 -5.43 -12.08 -10.46
N GLY A 485 -5.32 -12.42 -11.75
CA GLY A 485 -5.73 -11.53 -12.84
C GLY A 485 -7.23 -11.20 -12.81
N SER A 486 -8.07 -12.20 -12.50
CA SER A 486 -9.52 -11.99 -12.35
C SER A 486 -9.86 -11.10 -11.16
N ILE A 487 -9.22 -11.30 -10.00
CA ILE A 487 -9.50 -10.49 -8.81
C ILE A 487 -9.09 -9.03 -9.07
N ILE A 488 -7.90 -8.81 -9.62
CA ILE A 488 -7.36 -7.49 -9.90
C ILE A 488 -8.25 -6.75 -10.91
N ARG A 489 -8.66 -7.39 -12.03
CA ARG A 489 -9.46 -6.72 -13.07
C ARG A 489 -10.83 -6.29 -12.57
N PHE A 490 -11.54 -7.15 -11.84
CA PHE A 490 -12.88 -6.83 -11.31
C PHE A 490 -12.82 -5.83 -10.15
N SER A 491 -11.86 -5.98 -9.24
CA SER A 491 -11.64 -5.03 -8.15
C SER A 491 -11.34 -3.64 -8.70
N GLY A 492 -10.37 -3.55 -9.63
CA GLY A 492 -9.95 -2.31 -10.29
C GLY A 492 -11.07 -1.64 -11.07
N ALA A 493 -11.82 -2.40 -11.88
CA ALA A 493 -12.93 -1.84 -12.65
C ALA A 493 -14.07 -1.33 -11.74
N THR A 494 -14.39 -2.07 -10.67
CA THR A 494 -15.47 -1.70 -9.74
C THR A 494 -15.12 -0.48 -8.90
N CYS A 495 -13.92 -0.44 -8.30
CA CYS A 495 -13.52 0.72 -7.51
C CYS A 495 -13.21 1.94 -8.40
N GLY A 496 -12.62 1.71 -9.57
CA GLY A 496 -12.31 2.74 -10.55
C GLY A 496 -13.56 3.44 -11.08
N LEU A 497 -14.62 2.67 -11.37
CA LEU A 497 -15.90 3.23 -11.83
C LEU A 497 -16.35 4.38 -10.92
N ALA A 498 -16.39 4.16 -9.62
CA ALA A 498 -16.88 5.15 -8.68
C ALA A 498 -15.83 6.21 -8.34
N LEU A 499 -14.66 5.80 -7.84
CA LEU A 499 -13.71 6.70 -7.19
C LEU A 499 -12.74 7.40 -8.14
N VAL A 500 -12.58 6.87 -9.35
CA VAL A 500 -11.70 7.44 -10.38
C VAL A 500 -12.54 8.18 -11.43
N PHE A 501 -13.60 7.56 -11.93
CA PHE A 501 -14.36 8.11 -13.05
C PHE A 501 -15.58 8.93 -12.58
N ILE A 502 -16.54 8.31 -11.89
CA ILE A 502 -17.84 8.96 -11.57
C ILE A 502 -17.69 10.12 -10.59
N PHE A 503 -17.20 9.87 -9.37
CA PHE A 503 -17.20 10.89 -8.32
C PHE A 503 -16.33 12.09 -8.68
N PRO A 504 -15.08 11.93 -9.16
CA PRO A 504 -14.25 13.09 -9.51
C PRO A 504 -14.86 13.92 -10.64
N ALA A 505 -15.36 13.26 -11.70
CA ALA A 505 -15.97 13.96 -12.83
C ALA A 505 -17.22 14.75 -12.42
N LEU A 506 -18.10 14.14 -11.62
CA LEU A 506 -19.31 14.81 -11.15
C LEU A 506 -19.01 15.95 -10.18
N VAL A 507 -18.09 15.77 -9.23
CA VAL A 507 -17.67 16.83 -8.30
C VAL A 507 -17.14 18.03 -9.08
N HIS A 508 -16.29 17.79 -10.08
CA HIS A 508 -15.73 18.86 -10.91
C HIS A 508 -16.81 19.57 -11.73
N MET A 509 -17.71 18.83 -12.38
CA MET A 509 -18.82 19.43 -13.14
C MET A 509 -19.76 20.26 -12.27
N ILE A 510 -20.12 19.78 -11.08
CA ILE A 510 -21.00 20.50 -10.15
C ILE A 510 -20.30 21.76 -9.62
N SER A 511 -19.00 21.65 -9.29
CA SER A 511 -18.19 22.79 -8.87
C SER A 511 -18.15 23.89 -9.94
N LEU A 512 -17.86 23.54 -11.20
CA LEU A 512 -17.87 24.48 -12.33
C LEU A 512 -19.26 25.08 -12.58
N LYS A 513 -20.33 24.29 -12.45
CA LYS A 513 -21.71 24.78 -12.59
C LYS A 513 -22.05 25.80 -11.52
N ARG A 514 -21.64 25.57 -10.26
CA ARG A 514 -21.85 26.53 -9.15
C ARG A 514 -21.07 27.83 -9.37
N GLN A 515 -19.92 27.77 -10.03
CA GLN A 515 -19.11 28.94 -10.38
C GLN A 515 -19.58 29.65 -11.66
N GLY A 516 -20.58 29.12 -12.37
CA GLY A 516 -21.05 29.68 -13.65
C GLY A 516 -20.06 29.53 -14.81
N ALA A 517 -18.98 28.76 -14.64
CA ALA A 517 -17.88 28.61 -15.60
C ALA A 517 -17.92 27.30 -16.40
N LEU A 518 -19.05 26.57 -16.36
CA LEU A 518 -19.18 25.30 -17.05
C LEU A 518 -19.30 25.50 -18.57
N SER A 519 -18.23 25.18 -19.29
CA SER A 519 -18.24 25.15 -20.75
C SER A 519 -18.82 23.84 -21.29
N TRP A 520 -19.47 23.90 -22.45
CA TRP A 520 -20.01 22.71 -23.12
C TRP A 520 -18.93 21.65 -23.45
N PRO A 521 -17.73 22.00 -23.95
CA PRO A 521 -16.67 21.03 -24.19
C PRO A 521 -16.22 20.30 -22.90
N SER A 522 -16.16 21.03 -21.77
CA SER A 522 -15.84 20.41 -20.48
C SER A 522 -16.93 19.43 -20.05
N ALA A 523 -18.20 19.77 -20.20
CA ALA A 523 -19.30 18.87 -19.86
C ALA A 523 -19.26 17.58 -20.71
N VAL A 524 -19.01 17.69 -22.01
CA VAL A 524 -18.89 16.53 -22.92
C VAL A 524 -17.72 15.63 -22.51
N PHE A 525 -16.55 16.21 -22.26
CA PHE A 525 -15.36 15.47 -21.87
C PHE A 525 -15.55 14.69 -20.55
N HIS A 526 -16.09 15.33 -19.51
CA HIS A 526 -16.32 14.67 -18.23
C HIS A 526 -17.43 13.61 -18.31
N THR A 527 -18.45 13.83 -19.15
CA THR A 527 -19.47 12.80 -19.42
C THR A 527 -18.85 11.59 -20.13
N PHE A 528 -17.93 11.82 -21.06
CA PHE A 528 -17.19 10.74 -21.72
C PHE A 528 -16.34 9.93 -20.72
N LEU A 529 -15.70 10.57 -19.74
CA LEU A 529 -14.97 9.86 -18.67
C LEU A 529 -15.87 8.90 -17.88
N ILE A 530 -17.09 9.35 -17.56
CA ILE A 530 -18.09 8.52 -16.86
C ILE A 530 -18.48 7.32 -17.71
N LEU A 531 -18.77 7.54 -18.99
CA LEU A 531 -19.11 6.46 -19.93
C LEU A 531 -17.98 5.45 -20.08
N LEU A 532 -16.72 5.92 -20.14
CA LEU A 532 -15.55 5.04 -20.21
C LEU A 532 -15.39 4.19 -18.94
N GLY A 533 -15.64 4.76 -17.76
CA GLY A 533 -15.66 4.00 -16.51
C GLY A 533 -16.74 2.91 -16.50
N ILE A 534 -17.95 3.22 -16.96
CA ILE A 534 -19.05 2.26 -17.08
C ILE A 534 -18.68 1.16 -18.08
N ALA A 535 -18.17 1.54 -19.25
CA ALA A 535 -17.73 0.62 -20.28
C ALA A 535 -16.62 -0.32 -19.77
N ASN A 536 -15.67 0.18 -18.97
CA ASN A 536 -14.59 -0.62 -18.40
C ASN A 536 -15.13 -1.73 -17.48
N LEU A 537 -16.12 -1.44 -16.63
CA LEU A 537 -16.75 -2.45 -15.77
C LEU A 537 -17.59 -3.44 -16.57
N VAL A 538 -18.45 -2.94 -17.46
CA VAL A 538 -19.33 -3.77 -18.29
C VAL A 538 -18.53 -4.73 -19.16
N ALA A 539 -17.44 -4.25 -19.77
CA ALA A 539 -16.57 -5.06 -20.60
C ALA A 539 -15.88 -6.20 -19.83
N GLN A 540 -15.71 -6.12 -18.50
CA GLN A 540 -15.18 -7.24 -17.72
C GLN A 540 -16.13 -8.45 -17.69
N PHE A 541 -17.43 -8.26 -17.88
CA PHE A 541 -18.40 -9.36 -17.86
C PHE A 541 -18.56 -10.06 -19.21
N PHE A 542 -18.24 -9.35 -20.31
CA PHE A 542 -18.32 -9.90 -21.66
C PHE A 542 -17.06 -10.67 -22.09
N MET A 543 -16.00 -10.63 -21.27
CA MET A 543 -14.66 -11.16 -21.56
C MET A 543 -14.13 -11.98 -20.39
#